data_AF-A0A645G2X5-F1
#
_entry.id   AF-A0A645G2X5-F1
#
_cell.length_a   1.000
_cell.length_b   1.000
_cell.length_c   1.000
_cell.angle_alpha   90.00
_cell.angle_beta   90.00
_cell.angle_gamma   90.00
#
_symmetry.space_group_name_H-M   'P 1'
#
loop_
_entity.id
_entity.type
_entity.pdbx_description
1 polymer ?
#
loop_
_entity_poly.entity_id
_entity_poly.type
_entity_poly.pdbx_seq_one_letter_code
_entity_poly.pdbx_strand_id
1 'polypeptide(L)' 'MGVRHKTLAVEGVQFHPESILTERGHDLLNNFLEEHKQ' A
#
# COMPACT_ATOMS: atom_id res chain seq x y z
N MET A 1 -4.71 7.92 5.80
CA MET A 1 -3.43 8.56 6.17
C MET A 1 -2.30 7.74 5.57
N GLY A 2 -1.57 8.34 4.63
CA GLY A 2 -0.43 7.71 3.98
C GLY A 2 0.38 8.74 3.21
N VAL A 3 1.60 8.37 2.83
CA VAL A 3 2.53 9.18 2.05
C VAL A 3 3.01 8.36 0.86
N ARG A 4 3.28 9.05 -0.25
CA ARG A 4 3.82 8.46 -1.49
C ARG A 4 5.00 9.30 -1.95
N HIS A 5 6.11 8.62 -2.27
CA HIS A 5 7.25 9.29 -2.87
C HIS A 5 6.91 9.72 -4.30
N LYS A 6 7.37 10.91 -4.74
CA LYS A 6 6.95 11.47 -6.04
C LYS A 6 7.52 10.75 -7.25
N THR A 7 8.70 10.16 -7.10
CA THR A 7 9.48 9.60 -8.21
C THR A 7 9.95 8.16 -7.98
N LEU A 8 9.74 7.61 -6.80
CA LEU A 8 10.19 6.27 -6.42
C LEU A 8 8.95 5.42 -6.09
N ALA A 9 9.03 4.12 -6.33
CA ALA A 9 8.03 3.13 -5.94
C ALA A 9 8.05 2.88 -4.42
N VAL A 10 7.80 3.93 -3.63
CA VAL A 10 7.84 3.90 -2.17
C VAL A 10 6.58 4.57 -1.62
N GLU A 11 5.82 3.80 -0.86
CA GLU A 11 4.57 4.22 -0.23
C GLU A 11 4.55 3.81 1.24
N GLY A 12 3.95 4.64 2.08
CA GLY A 12 3.83 4.39 3.51
C GLY A 12 2.40 4.66 3.98
N VAL A 13 1.87 3.77 4.81
CA VAL A 13 0.57 3.92 5.47
C VAL A 13 0.76 3.87 6.98
N GLN A 14 -0.08 4.59 7.72
CA GLN A 14 0.04 4.67 9.18
C GLN A 14 -0.61 3.49 9.91
N PHE A 15 -1.50 2.76 9.24
CA PHE A 15 -2.19 1.59 9.77
C PHE A 15 -1.55 0.30 9.27
N HIS A 16 -2.03 -0.84 9.76
CA HIS A 16 -1.55 -2.17 9.41
C HIS A 16 -2.46 -2.76 8.30
N PRO A 17 -2.11 -2.60 7.00
CA PRO A 17 -2.89 -3.16 5.90
C PRO A 17 -2.88 -4.71 5.89
N GLU A 18 -2.00 -5.34 6.65
CA GLU A 18 -1.96 -6.79 6.84
C GLU A 18 -2.93 -7.29 7.93
N SER A 19 -3.52 -6.39 8.73
CA SER A 19 -4.41 -6.77 9.82
C SER A 19 -5.78 -7.23 9.29
N ILE A 20 -6.35 -8.27 9.91
CA ILE A 20 -7.72 -8.77 9.63
C ILE A 20 -8.80 -7.69 9.87
N LEU A 21 -8.50 -6.69 10.71
CA LEU A 21 -9.41 -5.58 11.00
C LEU A 21 -9.41 -4.50 9.91
N THR A 22 -8.44 -4.55 8.99
CA THR A 22 -8.38 -3.64 7.85
C THR A 22 -9.07 -4.31 6.65
N GLU A 23 -10.38 -4.08 6.50
CA GLU A 23 -11.26 -4.76 5.52
C GLU A 23 -10.68 -4.85 4.10
N ARG A 24 -9.95 -3.82 3.65
CA ARG A 24 -9.36 -3.71 2.29
C ARG A 24 -7.84 -3.64 2.29
N GLY A 25 -7.21 -4.12 3.35
CA GLY A 25 -5.77 -3.99 3.53
C GLY A 25 -4.96 -4.80 2.50
N HIS A 26 -5.39 -6.03 2.18
CA HIS A 26 -4.75 -6.84 1.15
C HIS A 26 -4.94 -6.27 -0.26
N ASP A 27 -6.10 -5.69 -0.55
CA ASP A 27 -6.35 -5.01 -1.84
C ASP A 27 -5.37 -3.85 -2.03
N LEU A 28 -5.08 -3.09 -0.96
CA LEU A 28 -4.11 -1.99 -0.98
C LEU A 28 -2.68 -2.48 -1.26
N LEU A 29 -2.27 -3.59 -0.63
CA LEU A 29 -0.98 -4.23 -0.89
C LEU A 29 -0.87 -4.72 -2.35
N ASN A 30 -1.93 -5.36 -2.86
CA ASN A 30 -1.96 -5.83 -4.25
C ASN A 30 -1.85 -4.67 -5.24
N ASN A 31 -2.56 -3.57 -5.01
CA ASN A 31 -2.46 -2.39 -5.87
C ASN A 31 -1.03 -1.86 -5.95
N PHE A 32 -0.32 -1.78 -4.81
CA PHE A 32 1.10 -1.39 -4.81
C PHE A 32 1.96 -2.32 -5.65
N LEU A 33 1.77 -3.64 -5.53
CA LEU A 33 2.56 -4.63 -6.29
C LEU A 33 2.24 -4.60 -7.79
N GLU A 34 0.98 -4.38 -8.18
CA GLU A 34 0.59 -4.30 -9.59
C GLU A 34 1.00 -2.97 -10.24
N GLU A 35 0.88 -1.83 -9.53
CA GLU A 35 1.28 -0.52 -10.06
C GLU A 35 2.79 -0.40 -10.30
N HIS A 36 3.61 -1.10 -9.49
CA HIS A 36 5.07 -1.06 -9.57
C HIS A 36 5.70 -2.36 -10.10
N LYS A 37 4.91 -3.19 -10.79
CA LYS A 37 5.40 -4.38 -11.51
C LYS A 37 6.25 -3.95 -12.71
N GLN A 38 7.38 -4.63 -12.90
CA GLN A 38 8.29 -4.42 -14.05
C GLN A 38 7.66 -4.91 -15.36
#